data_AF-A0A5N5ITI3-F1
#
_entry.id   AF-A0A5N5ITI3-F1
#
_cell.length_a   1.000
_cell.length_b   1.000
_cell.length_c   1.000
_cell.angle_alpha   90.00
_cell.angle_beta   90.00
_cell.angle_gamma   90.00
#
_symmetry.space_group_name_H-M   'P 1'
#
loop_
_entity.id
_entity.type
_entity.pdbx_description
1 polymer ?
#
loop_
_entity_poly.entity_id
_entity_poly.type
_entity_poly.pdbx_seq_one_letter_code
_entity_poly.pdbx_strand_id
1 'polypeptide(L)'
;MILKMQFQGNTLYGLPKDANNMKKGYNKAILLENIKWILESSEIKKRPCVFISHKREDKAQCREIAKYLKQAEIDYYLDEEDSVLQSAASSNNPILITESIKKGIKESTHMLVVVSEKTYKSQWVPFEVGYGHSAILDYGLKEDEKPNRLKLAILTLKDISEKALPDYMQVGHIIRGTKSLNDYISKITNRLEKSLVNETRIFSASKMQHPLDNVLNWKL
;
A
#
# COMPACT_ATOMS: atom_id res chain seq x y z
N MET A 1 25.40 30.65 -43.23
CA MET A 1 25.87 29.31 -42.81
C MET A 1 25.25 29.02 -41.44
N ILE A 2 24.05 28.44 -41.44
CA ILE A 2 23.34 27.98 -40.23
C ILE A 2 22.92 26.55 -40.55
N LEU A 3 23.55 25.58 -39.88
CA LEU A 3 23.25 24.17 -40.02
C LEU A 3 21.89 23.89 -39.37
N LYS A 4 20.86 23.60 -40.18
CA LYS A 4 19.65 22.93 -39.69
C LYS A 4 19.97 21.45 -39.50
N MET A 5 20.17 21.01 -38.25
CA MET A 5 20.14 19.59 -37.93
C MET A 5 18.70 19.10 -38.04
N GLN A 6 18.44 18.27 -39.05
CA GLN A 6 17.23 17.46 -39.14
C GLN A 6 17.32 16.37 -38.08
N PHE A 7 16.45 16.42 -37.07
CA PHE A 7 16.19 15.26 -36.22
C PHE A 7 15.33 14.27 -37.00
N GLN A 8 15.96 13.21 -37.49
CA GLN A 8 15.26 12.00 -37.92
C GLN A 8 14.59 11.37 -36.70
N GLY A 9 13.31 11.05 -36.85
CA GLY A 9 12.50 10.48 -35.79
C GLY A 9 13.03 9.12 -35.34
N ASN A 10 13.61 9.07 -34.14
CA ASN A 10 13.71 7.84 -33.39
C ASN A 10 12.44 7.69 -32.56
N THR A 11 11.62 6.75 -33.00
CA THR A 11 10.47 6.20 -32.29
C THR A 11 10.94 5.75 -30.90
N LEU A 12 10.48 6.41 -29.84
CA LEU A 12 10.63 5.88 -28.49
C LEU A 12 9.75 4.64 -28.40
N TYR A 13 10.39 3.47 -28.37
CA TYR A 13 9.78 2.16 -28.39
C TYR A 13 8.74 1.97 -27.27
N GLY A 14 7.52 1.60 -27.65
CA GLY A 14 6.73 0.59 -26.93
C GLY A 14 5.85 1.02 -25.76
N LEU A 15 5.19 2.18 -25.81
CA LEU A 15 4.14 2.50 -24.83
C LEU A 15 2.84 1.75 -25.18
N PRO A 16 2.25 0.94 -24.27
CA PRO A 16 0.96 0.32 -24.49
C PRO A 16 -0.12 1.40 -24.64
N LYS A 17 -0.84 1.40 -25.76
CA LYS A 17 -1.91 2.36 -26.03
C LYS A 17 -3.21 2.09 -25.24
N ASP A 18 -3.27 1.00 -24.48
CA ASP A 18 -4.43 0.61 -23.69
C ASP A 18 -4.08 0.54 -22.19
N ALA A 19 -4.82 1.26 -21.35
CA ALA A 19 -4.67 1.25 -19.89
C ALA A 19 -4.84 -0.16 -19.27
N ASN A 20 -5.50 -1.08 -19.99
CA ASN A 20 -5.67 -2.48 -19.63
C ASN A 20 -4.40 -3.33 -19.79
N ASN A 21 -3.41 -2.88 -20.57
CA ASN A 21 -2.18 -3.65 -20.84
C ASN A 21 -0.95 -3.12 -20.08
N MET A 22 -1.17 -2.18 -19.16
CA MET A 22 -0.13 -1.67 -18.29
C MET A 22 -0.01 -2.53 -17.04
N LYS A 23 1.18 -3.09 -16.81
CA LYS A 23 1.57 -3.85 -15.61
C LYS A 23 1.11 -3.12 -14.33
N LYS A 24 0.81 -3.89 -13.29
CA LYS A 24 0.29 -3.45 -11.98
C LYS A 24 1.14 -4.04 -10.85
N GLY A 25 0.91 -3.63 -9.61
CA GLY A 25 1.66 -4.12 -8.46
C GLY A 25 3.00 -3.42 -8.28
N TYR A 26 3.05 -2.13 -8.60
CA TYR A 26 4.25 -1.31 -8.49
C TYR A 26 4.48 -0.84 -7.06
N ASN A 27 5.75 -0.64 -6.70
CA ASN A 27 6.10 0.06 -5.48
C ASN A 27 6.32 1.54 -5.82
N LYS A 28 5.33 2.38 -5.52
CA LYS A 28 5.40 3.83 -5.74
C LYS A 28 6.45 4.54 -4.86
N ALA A 29 7.15 3.84 -3.98
CA ALA A 29 8.35 4.38 -3.34
C ALA A 29 9.53 4.56 -4.32
N ILE A 30 9.60 3.75 -5.39
CA ILE A 30 10.75 3.71 -6.31
C ILE A 30 10.69 4.88 -7.30
N LEU A 31 11.73 5.74 -7.30
CA LEU A 31 11.79 6.99 -8.08
C LEU A 31 11.59 6.81 -9.60
N LEU A 32 12.14 5.75 -10.20
CA LEU A 32 11.98 5.46 -11.62
C LEU A 32 10.54 5.03 -11.96
N GLU A 33 9.86 4.34 -11.05
CA GLU A 33 8.43 3.99 -11.18
C GLU A 33 7.55 5.24 -10.98
N ASN A 34 7.97 6.16 -10.10
CA ASN A 34 7.31 7.45 -9.88
C ASN A 34 7.34 8.39 -11.08
N ILE A 35 8.50 8.54 -11.76
CA ILE A 35 8.59 9.41 -12.95
C ILE A 35 7.70 8.87 -14.08
N LYS A 36 7.68 7.54 -14.25
CA LYS A 36 6.77 6.87 -15.18
C LYS A 36 5.31 7.15 -14.81
N TRP A 37 4.94 7.04 -13.53
CA TRP A 37 3.58 7.32 -13.05
C TRP A 37 3.13 8.77 -13.24
N ILE A 38 4.01 9.75 -12.97
CA ILE A 38 3.73 11.19 -13.16
C ILE A 38 3.43 11.50 -14.62
N LEU A 39 4.11 10.80 -15.54
CA LEU A 39 3.95 10.93 -16.99
C LEU A 39 2.77 10.12 -17.54
N GLU A 40 2.23 9.16 -16.79
CA GLU A 40 1.15 8.30 -17.24
C GLU A 40 -0.26 8.88 -16.92
N SER A 41 -1.26 8.36 -17.65
CA SER A 41 -2.62 8.91 -17.76
C SER A 41 -3.40 8.96 -16.43
N SER A 42 -4.45 9.78 -16.40
CA SER A 42 -5.42 9.92 -15.30
C SER A 42 -5.97 8.58 -14.77
N GLU A 43 -5.95 7.52 -15.58
CA GLU A 43 -6.43 6.19 -15.22
C GLU A 43 -5.54 5.46 -14.19
N ILE A 44 -4.24 5.76 -14.11
CA ILE A 44 -3.36 5.10 -13.12
C ILE A 44 -3.45 5.78 -11.77
N LYS A 45 -3.76 7.09 -11.74
CA LYS A 45 -4.10 7.79 -10.50
C LYS A 45 -5.37 7.24 -9.84
N LYS A 46 -6.26 6.62 -10.62
CA LYS A 46 -7.49 5.97 -10.13
C LYS A 46 -7.25 4.55 -9.59
N ARG A 47 -6.07 3.95 -9.81
CA ARG A 47 -5.79 2.58 -9.35
C ARG A 47 -5.65 2.54 -7.81
N PRO A 48 -6.08 1.44 -7.16
CA PRO A 48 -5.79 1.23 -5.76
C PRO A 48 -4.29 1.23 -5.49
N CYS A 49 -3.86 2.05 -4.54
CA CYS A 49 -2.49 2.09 -4.05
C CYS A 49 -2.52 2.09 -2.52
N VAL A 50 -1.83 1.13 -1.91
CA VAL A 50 -1.83 0.92 -0.46
C VAL A 50 -0.52 1.44 0.14
N PHE A 51 -0.60 2.47 0.97
CA PHE A 51 0.50 2.88 1.84
C PHE A 51 0.63 1.87 3.00
N ILE A 52 1.78 1.20 3.11
CA ILE A 52 2.03 0.21 4.16
C ILE A 52 2.73 0.88 5.34
N SER A 53 1.91 1.32 6.29
CA SER A 53 2.35 1.97 7.51
C SER A 53 2.85 0.95 8.51
N HIS A 54 4.07 1.11 9.00
CA HIS A 54 4.67 0.13 9.91
C HIS A 54 5.80 0.70 10.74
N LYS A 55 6.11 0.01 11.83
CA LYS A 55 7.31 0.26 12.62
C LYS A 55 8.49 -0.52 12.03
N ARG A 56 9.72 -0.02 12.19
CA ARG A 56 10.95 -0.64 11.68
C ARG A 56 11.09 -2.13 12.04
N GLU A 57 10.62 -2.52 13.22
CA GLU A 57 10.69 -3.91 13.71
C GLU A 57 9.77 -4.89 12.95
N ASP A 58 8.73 -4.39 12.28
CA ASP A 58 7.74 -5.20 11.54
C ASP A 58 8.05 -5.30 10.04
N LYS A 59 9.18 -4.71 9.63
CA LYS A 59 9.61 -4.57 8.24
C LYS A 59 9.65 -5.88 7.46
N ALA A 60 10.11 -6.97 8.09
CA ALA A 60 10.17 -8.27 7.43
C ALA A 60 8.76 -8.78 7.05
N GLN A 61 7.79 -8.62 7.94
CA GLN A 61 6.40 -8.98 7.73
C GLN A 61 5.74 -8.09 6.68
N CYS A 62 6.04 -6.79 6.70
CA CYS A 62 5.55 -5.84 5.70
C CYS A 62 6.04 -6.18 4.29
N ARG A 63 7.25 -6.70 4.10
CA ARG A 63 7.71 -7.18 2.79
C ARG A 63 6.88 -8.34 2.26
N GLU A 64 6.54 -9.31 3.11
CA GLU A 64 5.71 -10.44 2.68
C GLU A 64 4.28 -10.00 2.34
N ILE A 65 3.72 -9.07 3.12
CA ILE A 65 2.43 -8.43 2.81
C ILE A 65 2.50 -7.66 1.49
N ALA A 66 3.55 -6.87 1.27
CA ALA A 66 3.76 -6.11 0.03
C ALA A 66 3.89 -7.03 -1.20
N LYS A 67 4.63 -8.13 -1.09
CA LYS A 67 4.71 -9.15 -2.15
C LYS A 67 3.33 -9.74 -2.47
N TYR A 68 2.51 -9.98 -1.44
CA TYR A 68 1.16 -10.50 -1.62
C TYR A 68 0.23 -9.48 -2.31
N LEU A 69 0.28 -8.20 -1.92
CA LEU A 69 -0.44 -7.11 -2.60
C LEU A 69 0.01 -6.94 -4.05
N LYS A 70 1.31 -7.02 -4.30
CA LYS A 70 1.90 -7.00 -5.65
C LYS A 70 1.37 -8.13 -6.51
N GLN A 71 1.33 -9.35 -6.00
CA GLN A 71 0.77 -10.52 -6.70
C GLN A 71 -0.72 -10.33 -7.01
N ALA A 72 -1.44 -9.67 -6.10
CA ALA A 72 -2.83 -9.26 -6.28
C ALA A 72 -3.02 -8.09 -7.26
N GLU A 73 -1.95 -7.62 -7.90
CA GLU A 73 -1.94 -6.48 -8.83
C GLU A 73 -2.40 -5.16 -8.20
N ILE A 74 -2.14 -4.99 -6.90
CA ILE A 74 -2.39 -3.76 -6.16
C ILE A 74 -1.08 -2.99 -6.05
N ASP A 75 -1.08 -1.74 -6.49
CA ASP A 75 0.08 -0.86 -6.28
C ASP A 75 0.23 -0.58 -4.78
N TYR A 76 1.45 -0.35 -4.32
CA TYR A 76 1.71 -0.11 -2.91
C TYR A 76 2.83 0.90 -2.73
N TYR A 77 2.93 1.44 -1.53
CA TYR A 77 4.02 2.29 -1.13
C TYR A 77 4.64 1.69 0.13
N LEU A 78 5.85 1.16 -0.02
CA LEU A 78 6.67 0.66 1.09
C LEU A 78 7.98 1.47 1.12
N ASP A 79 8.12 2.28 2.16
CA ASP A 79 9.18 3.27 2.37
C ASP A 79 10.61 2.68 2.46
N GLU A 80 10.72 1.37 2.69
CA GLU A 80 11.97 0.64 2.66
C GLU A 80 12.76 0.85 1.37
N GLU A 81 12.06 0.90 0.24
CA GLU A 81 12.67 0.97 -1.08
C GLU A 81 12.81 2.41 -1.58
N ASP A 82 12.41 3.40 -0.77
CA ASP A 82 12.64 4.81 -1.06
C ASP A 82 14.06 5.21 -0.61
N SER A 83 14.97 5.25 -1.58
CA SER A 83 16.37 5.66 -1.39
C SER A 83 16.54 7.04 -0.75
N VAL A 84 15.59 7.97 -0.91
CA VAL A 84 15.62 9.31 -0.30
C VAL A 84 15.29 9.20 1.20
N LEU A 85 14.33 8.35 1.54
CA LEU A 85 13.99 8.00 2.93
C LEU A 85 15.12 7.28 3.65
N GLN A 86 15.77 6.31 2.99
CA GLN A 86 16.91 5.60 3.58
C GLN A 86 18.06 6.55 3.91
N SER A 87 18.31 7.56 3.07
CA SER A 87 19.30 8.61 3.32
C SER A 87 18.89 9.55 4.48
N ALA A 88 17.62 9.95 4.54
CA ALA A 88 17.07 10.78 5.60
C ALA A 88 17.08 10.10 6.99
N ALA A 89 16.69 8.82 7.04
CA ALA A 89 16.71 8.01 8.25
C ALA A 89 18.13 7.79 8.78
N SER A 90 19.11 7.59 7.87
CA SER A 90 20.53 7.51 8.22
C SER A 90 21.09 8.82 8.79
N SER A 91 20.46 9.95 8.45
CA SER A 91 20.81 11.29 8.93
C SER A 91 20.03 11.70 10.19
N ASN A 92 19.17 10.81 10.72
CA ASN A 92 18.28 11.04 11.86
C ASN A 92 17.48 12.36 11.77
N ASN A 93 17.05 12.74 10.56
CA ASN A 93 16.35 13.99 10.33
C ASN A 93 14.83 13.78 10.42
N PRO A 94 14.17 14.16 11.52
CA PRO A 94 12.75 13.89 11.75
C PRO A 94 11.83 14.62 10.75
N ILE A 95 12.26 15.77 10.20
CA ILE A 95 11.49 16.53 9.21
C ILE A 95 11.39 15.75 7.90
N LEU A 96 12.51 15.23 7.42
CA LEU A 96 12.55 14.45 6.17
C LEU A 96 11.77 13.14 6.30
N ILE A 97 11.86 12.45 7.45
CA ILE A 97 11.04 11.26 7.73
C ILE A 97 9.55 11.59 7.65
N THR A 98 9.14 12.69 8.29
CA THR A 98 7.74 13.13 8.29
C THR A 98 7.26 13.47 6.88
N GLU A 99 8.02 14.26 6.12
CA GLU A 99 7.64 14.64 4.76
C GLU A 99 7.52 13.45 3.81
N SER A 100 8.38 12.45 3.98
CA SER A 100 8.31 11.23 3.19
C SER A 100 7.10 10.36 3.53
N ILE A 101 6.69 10.28 4.81
CA ILE A 101 5.44 9.64 5.22
C ILE A 101 4.25 10.37 4.60
N LYS A 102 4.21 11.71 4.70
CA LYS A 102 3.15 12.52 4.08
C LYS A 102 3.05 12.30 2.57
N LYS A 103 4.21 12.22 1.90
CA LYS A 103 4.29 11.92 0.48
C LYS A 103 3.70 10.53 0.17
N GLY A 104 4.13 9.49 0.88
CA GLY A 104 3.62 8.13 0.68
C GLY A 104 2.11 8.02 0.86
N ILE A 105 1.56 8.73 1.84
CA ILE A 105 0.12 8.83 2.07
C ILE A 105 -0.58 9.56 0.92
N LYS A 106 -0.05 10.70 0.47
CA LYS A 106 -0.62 11.48 -0.65
C LYS A 106 -0.65 10.71 -1.97
N GLU A 107 0.36 9.88 -2.22
CA GLU A 107 0.48 9.07 -3.45
C GLU A 107 -0.34 7.76 -3.41
N SER A 108 -0.97 7.49 -2.26
CA SER A 108 -1.75 6.28 -1.98
C SER A 108 -3.24 6.59 -1.84
N THR A 109 -4.09 5.63 -2.18
CA THR A 109 -5.55 5.75 -2.04
C THR A 109 -6.08 5.09 -0.77
N HIS A 110 -5.28 4.18 -0.21
CA HIS A 110 -5.55 3.43 1.01
C HIS A 110 -4.32 3.45 1.90
N MET A 111 -4.53 3.29 3.20
CA MET A 111 -3.49 3.09 4.20
C MET A 111 -3.76 1.80 4.94
N LEU A 112 -2.72 0.99 5.07
CA LEU A 112 -2.71 -0.26 5.80
C LEU A 112 -1.70 -0.14 6.94
N VAL A 113 -2.19 -0.01 8.17
CA VAL A 113 -1.35 0.03 9.37
C VAL A 113 -1.11 -1.40 9.83
N VAL A 114 0.15 -1.84 9.76
CA VAL A 114 0.56 -3.17 10.23
C VAL A 114 0.91 -3.10 11.71
N VAL A 115 0.24 -3.92 12.52
CA VAL A 115 0.36 -3.88 13.97
C VAL A 115 0.82 -5.24 14.49
N SER A 116 2.02 -5.28 15.05
CA SER A 116 2.54 -6.36 15.90
C SER A 116 2.35 -6.06 17.38
N GLU A 117 2.76 -6.98 18.26
CA GLU A 117 2.82 -6.76 19.71
C GLU A 117 3.71 -5.56 20.07
N LYS A 118 4.78 -5.34 19.32
CA LYS A 118 5.72 -4.23 19.55
C LYS A 118 5.10 -2.90 19.14
N THR A 119 4.38 -2.92 18.02
CA THR A 119 3.71 -1.73 17.47
C THR A 119 2.49 -1.36 18.30
N TYR A 120 1.75 -2.35 18.81
CA TYR A 120 0.64 -2.16 19.74
C TYR A 120 1.03 -1.37 21.00
N LYS A 121 2.24 -1.60 21.54
CA LYS A 121 2.76 -0.95 22.75
C LYS A 121 3.41 0.41 22.49
N SER A 122 3.39 0.89 21.25
CA SER A 122 4.14 2.07 20.80
C SER A 122 3.23 3.27 20.57
N GLN A 123 3.74 4.48 20.86
CA GLN A 123 3.09 5.76 20.52
C GLN A 123 3.09 6.05 19.00
N TRP A 124 3.76 5.22 18.21
CA TRP A 124 3.80 5.30 16.74
C TRP A 124 2.41 5.14 16.10
N VAL A 125 1.59 4.20 16.61
CA VAL A 125 0.30 3.88 16.00
C VAL A 125 -0.72 5.02 16.12
N PRO A 126 -0.92 5.65 17.29
CA PRO A 126 -1.77 6.83 17.40
C PRO A 126 -1.41 7.95 16.41
N PHE A 127 -0.12 8.21 16.18
CA PHE A 127 0.32 9.25 15.25
C PHE A 127 -0.05 8.92 13.80
N GLU A 128 0.29 7.72 13.32
CA GLU A 128 0.00 7.31 11.94
C GLU A 128 -1.49 7.16 11.69
N VAL A 129 -2.24 6.58 12.63
CA VAL A 129 -3.70 6.46 12.54
C VAL A 129 -4.35 7.84 12.53
N GLY A 130 -3.91 8.76 13.38
CA GLY A 130 -4.45 10.13 13.43
C GLY A 130 -4.16 10.92 12.14
N TYR A 131 -2.92 10.87 11.65
CA TYR A 131 -2.56 11.56 10.40
C TYR A 131 -3.21 10.92 9.18
N GLY A 132 -3.22 9.59 9.11
CA GLY A 132 -3.91 8.82 8.07
C GLY A 132 -5.42 9.06 8.06
N HIS A 133 -6.05 9.14 9.24
CA HIS A 133 -7.46 9.50 9.38
C HIS A 133 -7.71 10.86 8.72
N SER A 134 -6.95 11.89 9.10
CA SER A 134 -7.18 13.22 8.54
C SER A 134 -6.85 13.31 7.05
N ALA A 135 -5.73 12.71 6.61
CA ALA A 135 -5.29 12.75 5.23
C ALA A 135 -6.19 11.98 4.25
N ILE A 136 -6.74 10.83 4.69
CA ILE A 136 -7.42 9.87 3.81
C ILE A 136 -8.94 9.89 3.96
N LEU A 137 -9.43 10.18 5.17
CA LEU A 137 -10.86 10.32 5.44
C LEU A 137 -11.26 11.79 5.29
N ASP A 138 -10.63 12.75 5.96
CA ASP A 138 -11.13 14.14 5.96
C ASP A 138 -10.97 14.85 4.60
N TYR A 139 -9.87 14.65 3.86
CA TYR A 139 -9.72 15.28 2.53
C TYR A 139 -10.60 14.67 1.42
N GLY A 140 -11.29 13.56 1.71
CA GLY A 140 -12.16 12.86 0.77
C GLY A 140 -13.65 12.96 1.08
N LEU A 141 -14.02 13.48 2.24
CA LEU A 141 -15.42 13.57 2.67
C LEU A 141 -15.96 14.95 2.31
N LYS A 142 -16.89 14.98 1.35
CA LYS A 142 -17.91 16.04 1.34
C LYS A 142 -18.74 15.87 2.62
N GLU A 143 -19.25 16.95 3.19
CA GLU A 143 -19.99 16.96 4.47
C GLU A 143 -21.11 15.90 4.58
N ASP A 144 -21.59 15.38 3.44
CA ASP A 144 -22.69 14.40 3.36
C ASP A 144 -22.26 12.94 3.05
N GLU A 145 -20.98 12.66 2.78
CA GLU A 145 -20.49 11.32 2.49
C GLU A 145 -20.06 10.58 3.77
N LYS A 146 -20.48 9.32 3.95
CA LYS A 146 -20.03 8.51 5.09
C LYS A 146 -18.54 8.17 4.95
N PRO A 147 -17.74 8.23 6.03
CA PRO A 147 -16.33 7.84 6.01
C PRO A 147 -16.15 6.43 5.45
N ASN A 148 -15.44 6.30 4.33
CA ASN A 148 -15.11 5.00 3.77
C ASN A 148 -13.98 4.36 4.59
N ARG A 149 -14.37 3.62 5.62
CA ARG A 149 -13.46 2.90 6.53
C ARG A 149 -12.53 1.92 5.82
N LEU A 150 -12.80 1.51 4.58
CA LEU A 150 -11.89 0.67 3.80
C LEU A 150 -10.59 1.39 3.42
N LYS A 151 -10.60 2.72 3.34
CA LYS A 151 -9.40 3.49 3.00
C LYS A 151 -8.37 3.53 4.13
N LEU A 152 -8.77 3.28 5.38
CA LEU A 152 -7.88 3.15 6.52
C LEU A 152 -8.08 1.77 7.15
N ALA A 153 -7.15 0.86 6.90
CA ALA A 153 -7.20 -0.51 7.40
C ALA A 153 -6.12 -0.76 8.46
N ILE A 154 -6.45 -1.57 9.46
CA ILE A 154 -5.51 -2.02 10.51
C ILE A 154 -5.33 -3.53 10.35
N LEU A 155 -4.12 -3.96 9.97
CA LEU A 155 -3.76 -5.36 9.84
C LEU A 155 -2.98 -5.83 11.06
N THR A 156 -3.60 -6.71 11.83
CA THR A 156 -2.96 -7.36 12.98
C THR A 156 -2.09 -8.53 12.52
N LEU A 157 -0.84 -8.53 12.99
CA LEU A 157 0.04 -9.68 12.82
C LEU A 157 -0.36 -10.82 13.75
N LYS A 158 0.14 -12.02 13.44
CA LYS A 158 -0.22 -13.26 14.13
C LYS A 158 -0.09 -13.19 15.65
N ASP A 159 0.93 -12.49 16.15
CA ASP A 159 1.24 -12.33 17.57
C ASP A 159 0.19 -11.53 18.38
N ILE A 160 -0.65 -10.73 17.71
CA ILE A 160 -1.75 -9.97 18.35
C ILE A 160 -3.13 -10.20 17.72
N SER A 161 -3.21 -11.12 16.76
CA SER A 161 -4.40 -11.36 15.94
C SER A 161 -5.67 -11.71 16.72
N GLU A 162 -5.57 -12.15 17.98
CA GLU A 162 -6.70 -12.44 18.85
C GLU A 162 -6.90 -11.40 19.98
N LYS A 163 -6.00 -10.43 20.11
CA LYS A 163 -6.08 -9.40 21.15
C LYS A 163 -7.13 -8.34 20.83
N ALA A 164 -7.79 -7.86 21.88
CA ALA A 164 -8.63 -6.67 21.79
C ALA A 164 -7.77 -5.45 21.43
N LEU A 165 -8.21 -4.69 20.42
CA LEU A 165 -7.54 -3.47 19.99
C LEU A 165 -8.12 -2.27 20.77
N PRO A 166 -7.31 -1.26 21.12
CA PRO A 166 -7.81 -0.01 21.68
C PRO A 166 -8.77 0.69 20.72
N ASP A 167 -9.71 1.47 21.26
CA ASP A 167 -10.77 2.13 20.48
C ASP A 167 -10.25 3.00 19.32
N TYR A 168 -9.12 3.69 19.52
CA TYR A 168 -8.52 4.51 18.48
C TYR A 168 -8.03 3.70 17.26
N MET A 169 -7.67 2.42 17.43
CA MET A 169 -7.35 1.56 16.29
C MET A 169 -8.62 1.02 15.63
N GLN A 170 -9.72 0.90 16.39
CA GLN A 170 -11.00 0.43 15.90
C GLN A 170 -11.74 1.43 15.01
N VAL A 171 -11.15 2.58 14.68
CA VAL A 171 -11.73 3.56 13.73
C VAL A 171 -11.64 3.09 12.27
N GLY A 172 -10.62 2.31 11.92
CA GLY A 172 -10.39 1.77 10.58
C GLY A 172 -11.15 0.48 10.28
N HIS A 173 -10.95 -0.07 9.09
CA HIS A 173 -11.33 -1.44 8.75
C HIS A 173 -10.33 -2.42 9.37
N ILE A 174 -10.80 -3.30 10.26
CA ILE A 174 -9.92 -4.24 10.96
C ILE A 174 -9.72 -5.52 10.13
N ILE A 175 -8.45 -5.85 9.89
CA ILE A 175 -8.02 -7.05 9.21
C ILE A 175 -7.27 -7.92 10.21
N ARG A 176 -7.78 -9.12 10.43
CA ARG A 176 -7.18 -10.16 11.28
C ARG A 176 -6.99 -11.39 10.42
N GLY A 177 -5.76 -11.78 10.16
CA GLY A 177 -5.50 -13.01 9.43
C GLY A 177 -5.66 -12.93 7.91
N THR A 178 -5.39 -14.06 7.27
CA THR A 178 -5.34 -14.15 5.80
C THR A 178 -6.73 -14.05 5.18
N LYS A 179 -7.77 -14.58 5.84
CA LYS A 179 -9.13 -14.61 5.28
C LYS A 179 -9.68 -13.19 5.15
N SER A 180 -9.60 -12.40 6.22
CA SER A 180 -10.05 -11.01 6.16
C SER A 180 -9.15 -10.14 5.27
N LEU A 181 -7.87 -10.46 5.10
CA LEU A 181 -7.01 -9.76 4.14
C LEU A 181 -7.44 -10.05 2.69
N ASN A 182 -7.82 -11.29 2.37
CA ASN A 182 -8.36 -11.62 1.05
C ASN A 182 -9.68 -10.89 0.76
N ASP A 183 -10.59 -10.82 1.74
CA ASP A 183 -11.84 -10.04 1.64
C ASP A 183 -11.55 -8.54 1.43
N TYR A 184 -10.57 -8.00 2.16
CA TYR A 184 -10.11 -6.63 1.95
C TYR A 184 -9.59 -6.41 0.52
N ILE A 185 -8.71 -7.28 0.02
CA ILE A 185 -8.17 -7.25 -1.34
C ILE A 185 -9.31 -7.30 -2.37
N SER A 186 -10.29 -8.18 -2.17
CA SER A 186 -11.48 -8.30 -3.02
C SER A 186 -12.26 -6.98 -3.09
N LYS A 187 -12.44 -6.30 -1.97
CA LYS A 187 -13.14 -5.01 -1.89
C LYS A 187 -12.36 -3.89 -2.57
N ILE A 188 -11.06 -3.75 -2.29
CA ILE A 188 -10.27 -2.64 -2.87
C ILE A 188 -10.05 -2.81 -4.38
N THR A 189 -10.01 -4.04 -4.88
CA THR A 189 -9.90 -4.32 -6.32
C THR A 189 -11.26 -4.33 -7.02
N ASN A 190 -12.35 -4.35 -6.27
CA ASN A 190 -13.71 -4.58 -6.77
C ASN A 190 -13.82 -5.86 -7.62
N ARG A 191 -13.22 -6.95 -7.12
CA ARG A 191 -13.17 -8.26 -7.79
C ARG A 191 -13.57 -9.34 -6.82
N LEU A 192 -14.27 -10.37 -7.29
CA LEU A 192 -14.61 -11.53 -6.47
C LEU A 192 -13.34 -12.27 -6.03
N GLU A 193 -13.23 -12.59 -4.74
CA GLU A 193 -12.12 -13.38 -4.18
C GLU A 193 -11.88 -14.67 -4.98
N LYS A 194 -12.96 -15.38 -5.35
CA LYS A 194 -12.87 -16.60 -6.16
C LYS A 194 -12.19 -16.39 -7.52
N SER A 195 -12.43 -15.24 -8.18
CA SER A 195 -11.74 -14.89 -9.43
C SER A 195 -10.26 -14.65 -9.18
N LEU A 196 -9.92 -13.90 -8.13
CA LEU A 196 -8.52 -13.64 -7.76
C LEU A 196 -7.76 -14.94 -7.43
N VAL A 197 -8.40 -15.89 -6.74
CA VAL A 197 -7.81 -17.21 -6.44
C VAL A 197 -7.64 -18.04 -7.71
N ASN A 198 -8.68 -18.12 -8.56
CA ASN A 198 -8.62 -18.89 -9.81
C ASN A 198 -7.53 -18.37 -10.77
N GLU A 199 -7.31 -17.06 -10.77
CA GLU A 199 -6.26 -16.41 -11.56
C GLU A 199 -4.91 -16.37 -10.84
N THR A 200 -4.78 -17.05 -9.70
CA THR A 200 -3.55 -17.13 -8.89
C THR A 200 -3.00 -15.78 -8.42
N ARG A 201 -3.86 -14.76 -8.34
CA ARG A 201 -3.52 -13.41 -7.87
C ARG A 201 -3.41 -13.34 -6.35
N ILE A 202 -4.20 -14.16 -5.67
CA ILE A 202 -4.11 -14.44 -4.24
C ILE A 202 -4.26 -15.95 -4.04
N PHE A 203 -4.01 -16.42 -2.82
CA PHE A 203 -4.27 -17.81 -2.46
C PHE A 203 -5.46 -17.90 -1.52
N SER A 204 -6.18 -19.03 -1.56
CA SER A 204 -7.22 -19.30 -0.56
C SER A 204 -6.59 -19.31 0.84
N ALA A 205 -7.28 -18.72 1.82
CA ALA A 205 -6.81 -18.67 3.19
C ALA A 205 -6.55 -20.06 3.80
N SER A 206 -7.24 -21.11 3.34
CA SER A 206 -7.03 -22.49 3.79
C SER A 206 -5.99 -23.28 2.98
N LYS A 207 -5.27 -22.63 2.06
CA LYS A 207 -4.19 -23.27 1.30
C LYS A 207 -3.12 -23.80 2.25
N MET A 208 -2.75 -25.07 2.10
CA MET A 208 -1.62 -25.65 2.80
C MET A 208 -0.33 -24.90 2.42
N GLN A 209 0.48 -24.52 3.43
CA GLN A 209 1.69 -23.69 3.26
C GLN A 209 1.37 -22.36 2.56
N HIS A 210 0.44 -21.60 3.14
CA HIS A 210 0.13 -20.27 2.63
C HIS A 210 1.35 -19.36 2.80
N PRO A 211 1.70 -18.50 1.81
CA PRO A 211 2.88 -17.64 1.90
C PRO A 211 2.92 -16.74 3.14
N LEU A 212 1.74 -16.38 3.66
CA LEU A 212 1.58 -15.55 4.85
C LEU A 212 1.42 -16.34 6.16
N ASP A 213 1.55 -17.67 6.20
CA ASP A 213 1.34 -18.46 7.44
C ASP A 213 2.33 -18.11 8.57
N ASN A 214 3.49 -17.58 8.21
CA ASN A 214 4.51 -17.09 9.15
C ASN A 214 4.22 -15.67 9.65
N VAL A 215 3.29 -14.95 9.01
CA VAL A 215 3.00 -13.53 9.26
C VAL A 215 1.61 -13.33 9.86
N LEU A 216 0.62 -14.05 9.35
CA LEU A 216 -0.80 -13.91 9.66
C LEU A 216 -1.39 -15.24 10.17
N ASN A 217 -2.47 -15.12 10.93
CA ASN A 217 -3.28 -16.27 11.30
C ASN A 217 -4.23 -16.63 10.15
N TRP A 218 -4.16 -17.83 9.59
CA TRP A 218 -5.00 -18.20 8.45
C TRP A 218 -6.49 -18.36 8.81
N LYS A 219 -6.80 -18.63 10.09
CA LYS A 219 -8.18 -18.92 10.55
C LYS A 219 -9.05 -17.67 10.67
N LEU A 220 -8.42 -16.51 10.85
CA LEU A 220 -9.07 -15.23 11.11
C LEU A 220 -9.27 -14.46 9.80
#